data_AF-T2IW83-F1
#
_entry.id   AF-T2IW83-F1
#
_cell.length_a   1.000
_cell.length_b   1.000
_cell.length_c   1.000
_cell.angle_alpha   90.00
_cell.angle_beta   90.00
_cell.angle_gamma   90.00
#
_symmetry.space_group_name_H-M   'P 1'
#
loop_
_entity.id
_entity.type
_entity.pdbx_description
1 polymer ?
#
loop_
_entity_poly.entity_id
_entity_poly.type
_entity_poly.pdbx_seq_one_letter_code
_entity_poly.pdbx_strand_id
1 'polypeptide(L)'
;MKTLTKPQAENYMILYPISWETFGRMSEELSENSAKRLTYDGEYLQIMSPLVEHENNNWFISRLIFIMAEELDLNIKSVGSLTLKRDDIKKGIEPDACFI
;
A
#
# COMPACT_ATOMS: atom_id res chain seq x y z
N MET A 1 6.68 -10.47 34.75
CA MET A 1 7.35 -9.67 33.71
C MET A 1 6.30 -9.36 32.65
N LYS A 2 5.80 -8.12 32.57
CA LYS A 2 4.79 -7.72 31.58
C LYS A 2 5.52 -7.31 30.32
N THR A 3 5.52 -8.16 29.29
CA THR A 3 6.03 -7.79 27.98
C THR A 3 5.06 -6.78 27.39
N LEU A 4 5.46 -5.51 27.31
CA LEU A 4 4.73 -4.47 26.58
C LEU A 4 5.10 -4.57 25.09
N THR A 5 4.89 -5.73 24.49
CA THR A 5 5.04 -5.88 23.04
C THR A 5 3.75 -5.40 22.40
N LYS A 6 3.82 -4.24 21.73
CA LYS A 6 2.74 -3.79 20.85
C LYS A 6 2.58 -4.86 19.75
N PRO A 7 1.36 -5.35 19.48
CA PRO A 7 1.15 -6.25 18.35
C PRO A 7 1.62 -5.57 17.06
N GLN A 8 2.24 -6.34 16.16
CA GLN A 8 2.65 -5.81 14.86
C GLN A 8 1.40 -5.36 14.11
N ALA A 9 1.42 -4.17 13.50
CA ALA A 9 0.26 -3.63 12.78
C ALA A 9 0.03 -4.30 11.41
N GLU A 10 0.99 -5.12 10.96
CA GLU A 10 1.04 -5.71 9.64
C GLU A 10 1.91 -6.98 9.66
N ASN A 11 1.69 -7.88 8.69
CA ASN A 11 2.64 -8.94 8.37
C ASN A 11 3.21 -8.66 6.98
N TYR A 12 4.50 -8.93 6.74
CA TYR A 12 5.06 -8.80 5.41
C TYR A 12 6.10 -9.88 5.10
N MET A 13 6.28 -10.13 3.81
CA MET A 13 7.31 -10.99 3.25
C MET A 13 8.10 -10.21 2.20
N ILE A 14 9.41 -10.44 2.13
CA ILE A 14 10.28 -9.86 1.11
C ILE A 14 10.81 -10.98 0.22
N LEU A 15 10.68 -10.81 -1.09
CA LEU A 15 11.28 -11.66 -2.11
C LEU A 15 12.44 -10.92 -2.76
N TYR A 16 13.59 -11.58 -2.83
CA TYR A 16 14.80 -11.04 -3.46
C TYR A 16 15.69 -12.20 -3.95
N PRO A 17 16.28 -12.10 -5.16
CA PRO A 17 16.03 -11.06 -6.15
C PRO A 17 14.75 -11.35 -6.98
N ILE A 18 14.02 -10.31 -7.36
CA ILE A 18 12.86 -10.40 -8.27
C ILE A 18 13.05 -9.40 -9.42
N SER A 19 12.90 -9.85 -10.66
CA SER A 19 12.96 -8.97 -11.84
C SER A 19 11.68 -8.15 -12.00
N TRP A 20 11.77 -7.02 -12.72
CA TRP A 20 10.63 -6.16 -13.02
C TRP A 20 9.50 -6.91 -13.75
N GLU A 21 9.88 -7.79 -14.69
CA GLU A 21 8.92 -8.62 -15.44
C GLU A 21 8.16 -9.58 -14.52
N THR A 22 8.85 -10.23 -13.59
CA THR A 22 8.23 -11.12 -12.60
C THR A 22 7.29 -10.35 -11.69
N PHE A 23 7.69 -9.16 -11.22
CA PHE A 23 6.79 -8.28 -10.47
C PHE A 23 5.54 -7.91 -11.29
N GLY A 24 5.70 -7.54 -12.57
CA GLY A 24 4.59 -7.20 -13.46
C GLY A 24 3.55 -8.31 -13.53
N ARG A 25 4.00 -9.55 -13.77
CA ARG A 25 3.14 -10.74 -13.80
C ARG A 25 2.46 -11.02 -12.46
N MET A 26 3.20 -11.00 -11.36
CA MET A 26 2.63 -11.22 -10.02
C MET A 26 1.60 -10.15 -9.66
N SER A 27 1.84 -8.89 -10.02
CA SER A 27 0.91 -7.79 -9.78
C SER A 27 -0.40 -7.97 -10.54
N GLU A 28 -0.35 -8.50 -11.77
CA GLU A 28 -1.56 -8.80 -12.54
C GLU A 28 -2.33 -9.98 -11.94
N GLU A 29 -1.64 -11.07 -11.64
CA GLU A 29 -2.24 -12.28 -11.05
C GLU A 29 -2.83 -12.04 -9.65
N LEU A 30 -2.24 -11.13 -8.88
CA LEU A 30 -2.69 -10.78 -7.53
C LEU A 30 -3.63 -9.57 -7.47
N SER A 31 -3.92 -8.92 -8.60
CA SER A 31 -4.72 -7.68 -8.65
C SER A 31 -6.13 -7.83 -8.07
N GLU A 32 -6.71 -9.04 -8.13
CA GLU A 32 -8.04 -9.34 -7.55
C GLU A 32 -7.98 -9.59 -6.03
N ASN A 33 -6.79 -9.75 -5.46
CA ASN A 33 -6.60 -10.05 -4.05
C ASN A 33 -6.30 -8.79 -3.24
N SER A 34 -7.36 -8.05 -2.88
CA SER A 34 -7.28 -6.80 -2.13
C SER A 34 -6.75 -6.94 -0.69
N ALA A 35 -6.50 -8.16 -0.20
CA ALA A 35 -5.99 -8.40 1.15
C ALA A 35 -4.44 -8.31 1.24
N LYS A 36 -3.77 -8.17 0.09
CA LYS A 36 -2.31 -8.02 0.02
C LYS A 36 -1.96 -6.72 -0.68
N ARG A 37 -0.87 -6.11 -0.25
CA ARG A 37 -0.26 -4.92 -0.82
C ARG A 37 1.10 -5.27 -1.39
N LEU A 38 1.35 -4.88 -2.63
CA LEU A 38 2.62 -5.11 -3.31
C LEU A 38 3.43 -3.82 -3.42
N THR A 39 4.71 -3.91 -3.02
CA THR A 39 5.70 -2.84 -3.22
C THR A 39 6.94 -3.42 -3.88
N TYR A 40 7.35 -2.85 -5.00
CA TYR A 40 8.54 -3.23 -5.73
C TYR A 40 9.54 -2.07 -5.79
N ASP A 41 10.77 -2.36 -5.36
CA ASP A 41 11.89 -1.42 -5.45
C ASP A 41 13.13 -2.12 -6.03
N GLY A 42 13.34 -1.95 -7.35
CA GLY A 42 14.56 -2.34 -8.06
C GLY A 42 14.76 -3.86 -8.23
N GLU A 43 14.91 -4.59 -7.12
CA GLU A 43 15.08 -6.05 -7.06
C GLU A 43 14.30 -6.68 -5.90
N TYR A 44 13.70 -5.86 -5.03
CA TYR A 44 12.96 -6.29 -3.85
C TYR A 44 11.46 -6.21 -4.14
N LEU A 45 10.75 -7.31 -3.91
CA LEU A 45 9.29 -7.32 -3.86
C LEU A 45 8.84 -7.57 -2.42
N GLN A 46 8.20 -6.58 -1.82
CA GLN A 46 7.51 -6.72 -0.55
C GLN A 46 6.03 -7.07 -0.80
N ILE A 47 5.55 -8.08 -0.09
CA ILE A 47 4.15 -8.46 -0.04
C ILE A 47 3.69 -8.26 1.40
N MET A 48 2.82 -7.29 1.62
CA MET A 48 2.30 -6.91 2.93
C MET A 48 0.83 -7.31 3.08
N SER A 49 0.45 -7.76 4.25
CA SER A 49 -0.93 -7.97 4.68
C SER A 49 -1.22 -7.02 5.84
N PRO A 50 -1.91 -5.90 5.57
CA PRO A 50 -2.35 -4.98 6.62
C PRO A 50 -3.21 -5.71 7.66
N LEU A 51 -3.05 -5.38 8.93
CA LEU A 51 -3.97 -5.81 9.99
C LEU A 51 -4.91 -4.67 10.38
N VAL A 52 -5.88 -4.98 11.23
CA VAL A 52 -6.94 -4.05 11.66
C VAL A 52 -6.39 -2.72 12.16
N GLU A 53 -5.27 -2.73 12.89
CA GLU A 53 -4.66 -1.48 13.38
C GLU A 53 -4.15 -0.60 12.23
N HIS A 54 -3.52 -1.19 11.21
CA HIS A 54 -3.04 -0.47 10.02
C HIS A 54 -4.20 0.14 9.25
N GLU A 55 -5.22 -0.66 8.95
CA GLU A 55 -6.40 -0.20 8.22
C GLU A 55 -7.16 0.90 8.96
N ASN A 56 -7.28 0.80 10.29
CA ASN A 56 -7.93 1.83 11.09
C ASN A 56 -7.15 3.15 11.06
N ASN A 57 -5.81 3.10 11.12
CA ASN A 57 -4.96 4.28 11.02
C ASN A 57 -5.03 4.90 9.62
N ASN A 58 -4.97 4.08 8.56
CA ASN A 58 -5.14 4.53 7.18
C ASN A 58 -6.48 5.25 6.97
N TRP A 59 -7.56 4.66 7.47
CA TRP A 59 -8.90 5.24 7.36
C TRP A 59 -9.04 6.55 8.12
N PHE A 60 -8.47 6.63 9.33
CA PHE A 60 -8.48 7.86 10.13
C PHE A 60 -7.78 9.01 9.41
N ILE A 61 -6.57 8.76 8.89
CA ILE A 61 -5.78 9.76 8.15
C ILE A 61 -6.51 10.16 6.86
N SER A 62 -7.05 9.19 6.12
CA SER A 62 -7.77 9.43 4.88
C SER A 62 -8.99 10.33 5.07
N ARG A 63 -9.75 10.13 6.15
CA ARG A 63 -10.88 10.99 6.50
C ARG A 63 -10.45 12.39 6.87
N LEU A 64 -9.35 12.54 7.62
CA LEU A 64 -8.82 13.85 7.96
C LEU A 64 -8.46 14.64 6.70
N ILE A 65 -7.76 14.00 5.74
CA ILE A 65 -7.41 14.61 4.46
C ILE A 65 -8.66 15.01 3.67
N PHE A 66 -9.65 14.12 3.58
CA PHE A 66 -10.91 14.39 2.89
C PHE A 66 -11.65 15.60 3.48
N ILE A 67 -11.81 15.64 4.80
CA ILE A 67 -12.48 16.74 5.49
C ILE A 67 -11.72 18.06 5.26
N MET A 68 -10.38 18.06 5.37
CA MET A 68 -9.60 19.26 5.10
C MET A 68 -9.77 19.78 3.67
N ALA A 69 -9.83 18.88 2.69
CA ALA A 69 -10.03 19.28 1.29
C ALA A 69 -11.43 19.90 1.08
N GLU A 70 -12.47 19.31 1.68
CA GLU A 70 -13.83 19.85 1.64
C GLU A 70 -13.90 21.25 2.29
N GLU A 71 -13.31 21.43 3.47
CA GLU A 71 -13.30 22.74 4.16
C GLU A 71 -12.50 23.82 3.42
N LEU A 72 -11.54 23.42 2.58
CA LEU A 72 -10.73 24.31 1.76
C LEU A 72 -11.30 24.51 0.33
N ASP A 73 -12.47 23.95 0.03
CA ASP A 73 -13.09 23.98 -1.30
C ASP A 73 -12.16 23.42 -2.40
N LEU A 74 -11.39 22.37 -2.05
CA LEU A 74 -10.49 21.67 -2.97
C LEU A 74 -11.21 20.45 -3.55
N ASN A 75 -11.18 20.34 -4.88
CA ASN A 75 -11.65 19.13 -5.54
C ASN A 75 -10.72 17.97 -5.22
N ILE A 76 -11.25 16.90 -4.63
CA ILE A 76 -10.48 15.72 -4.21
C ILE A 76 -11.12 14.43 -4.70
N LYS A 77 -10.28 13.52 -5.19
CA LYS A 77 -10.66 12.13 -5.49
C LYS A 77 -9.79 11.16 -4.73
N SER A 78 -10.41 10.25 -3.98
CA SER A 78 -9.71 9.20 -3.23
C SER A 78 -9.69 7.90 -4.03
N VAL A 79 -8.51 7.27 -4.15
CA VAL A 79 -8.30 5.94 -4.73
C VAL A 79 -7.34 5.15 -3.84
N GLY A 80 -7.62 3.88 -3.55
CA GLY A 80 -6.86 3.13 -2.54
C GLY A 80 -6.45 1.71 -2.93
N SER A 81 -6.79 1.27 -4.14
CA SER A 81 -6.55 -0.10 -4.62
C SER A 81 -5.79 -0.14 -5.95
N LEU A 82 -5.20 0.97 -6.36
CA LEU A 82 -4.47 1.07 -7.63
C LEU A 82 -3.00 0.74 -7.42
N THR A 83 -2.48 -0.23 -8.17
CA THR A 83 -1.04 -0.43 -8.30
C THR A 83 -0.46 0.67 -9.20
N LEU A 84 0.38 1.53 -8.64
CA LEU A 84 1.10 2.56 -9.38
C LEU A 84 2.44 1.98 -9.86
N LYS A 85 2.65 1.96 -11.18
CA LYS A 85 3.87 1.44 -11.80
C LYS A 85 4.64 2.57 -12.51
N ARG A 86 5.95 2.56 -12.36
CA ARG A 86 6.89 3.43 -13.07
C ARG A 86 7.96 2.57 -13.75
N ASP A 87 7.73 2.24 -15.02
CA ASP A 87 8.63 1.41 -15.82
C ASP A 87 10.01 2.05 -16.01
N ASP A 88 10.08 3.38 -16.10
CA ASP A 88 11.30 4.16 -16.34
C ASP A 88 12.34 3.99 -15.22
N ILE A 89 11.88 3.81 -13.99
CA ILE A 89 12.73 3.60 -12.81
C ILE A 89 12.51 2.22 -12.15
N LYS A 90 11.71 1.35 -12.78
CA LYS A 90 11.36 0.00 -12.28
C LYS A 90 10.91 0.02 -10.82
N LYS A 91 9.90 0.85 -10.51
CA LYS A 91 9.26 0.89 -9.19
C LYS A 91 7.76 0.66 -9.30
N GLY A 92 7.22 -0.06 -8.32
CA GLY A 92 5.79 -0.33 -8.22
C GLY A 92 5.32 -0.19 -6.78
N ILE A 93 4.14 0.37 -6.55
CA ILE A 93 3.58 0.50 -5.20
C ILE A 93 2.06 0.42 -5.22
N GLU A 94 1.50 -0.26 -4.23
CA GLU A 94 0.09 -0.18 -3.87
C GLU A 94 -0.06 0.67 -2.62
N PRO A 95 -0.47 1.94 -2.76
CA PRO A 95 -0.60 2.85 -1.65
C PRO A 95 -1.79 2.45 -0.76
N ASP A 96 -1.69 2.77 0.53
CA ASP A 96 -2.79 2.60 1.47
C ASP A 96 -3.99 3.51 1.11
N ALA A 97 -3.69 4.75 0.68
CA ALA A 97 -4.63 5.70 0.12
C ALA A 97 -3.91 6.71 -0.78
N CYS A 98 -4.59 7.16 -1.85
CA CYS A 98 -4.15 8.21 -2.77
C CYS A 98 -5.25 9.24 -2.96
N PHE A 99 -4.84 10.50 -3.11
CA PHE A 99 -5.70 11.66 -3.28
C PHE A 99 -5.24 12.44 -4.50
N ILE A 100 -6.17 12.75 -5.42
CA ILE A 100 -5.94 13.44 -6.70
C ILE A 100 -6.81 14.69 -6.76
#